data_AF-A0AAN4YQ64-F1
#
_entry.id   AF-A0AAN4YQ64-F1
#
_cell.length_a   1.000
_cell.length_b   1.000
_cell.length_c   1.000
_cell.angle_alpha   90.00
_cell.angle_beta   90.00
_cell.angle_gamma   90.00
#
_symmetry.space_group_name_H-M   'P 1'
#
loop_
_entity.id
_entity.type
_entity.pdbx_description
1 polymer ?
#
loop_
_entity_poly.entity_id
_entity_poly.type
_entity_poly.pdbx_seq_one_letter_code
_entity_poly.pdbx_strand_id
1 'polypeptide(L)'
;MSAEAKSAPATEQKVKPTKPSEEAFKADLAQAEKEHAAVQEKLNQVKAKIETAKPNNKDSPAAKRQQELRAELSSIRQKQSGFKASRSSTQEKINALDSTLKARIAEQNNSKTRMSFKSVEEIDREIARLEKQVDSGTMRLVDEKKALADVSSLRKQRKNFAGLDEAQKVINDIKAQIAALKKTLDNPEAKALSDKYAEIQKELDAIKAEQDGAFKNLNALRDERTKLHGEQQQKWTAIREIKDTYYKARKAYKEYEDEAWRIRREKQKAQRDAFEREKKKKIADKKLEEASRLAYTDEILTAQGLIRHFNPSYDFAALGLDDKKDESSQFRAEIGRTIDDSAMKGMKVLKKDEDDYFVGTGGKKGKKGKKSNANGSPAPAEKFNLNVGIIEDFAKVKIDPPMNQTDVPAVVEKLAAKITEWKKNQASKTEEAQEEIARLEEEASQVDDRATDTAKKPAIINSGVNGKVSAEAELKQEKDAAADVSDELQKASLEETA
;
A
#
# COMPACT_ATOMS: atom_id res chain seq x y z
N MET A 1 -15.73 51.27 -24.12
CA MET A 1 -16.41 49.97 -23.95
C MET A 1 -15.86 49.04 -25.03
N SER A 2 -14.72 48.40 -24.77
CA SER A 2 -14.10 47.45 -25.70
C SER A 2 -14.20 46.06 -25.09
N ALA A 3 -14.86 45.17 -25.80
CA ALA A 3 -15.16 43.81 -25.37
C ALA A 3 -13.88 42.95 -25.33
N GLU A 4 -13.61 42.39 -24.15
CA GLU A 4 -12.52 41.45 -23.90
C GLU A 4 -12.88 40.07 -24.44
N ALA A 5 -12.12 39.62 -25.44
CA ALA A 5 -12.20 38.28 -25.98
C ALA A 5 -11.62 37.27 -24.97
N LYS A 6 -12.48 36.39 -24.43
CA LYS A 6 -12.07 35.24 -23.62
C LYS A 6 -11.22 34.28 -24.45
N SER A 7 -9.95 34.15 -24.09
CA SER A 7 -9.03 33.12 -24.56
C SER A 7 -9.49 31.72 -24.13
N ALA A 8 -9.58 30.79 -25.07
CA ALA A 8 -9.82 29.37 -24.81
C ALA A 8 -8.66 28.76 -23.98
N PRO A 9 -8.93 27.77 -23.09
CA PRO A 9 -7.92 27.20 -22.22
C PRO A 9 -6.92 26.35 -23.02
N ALA A 10 -5.63 26.55 -22.71
CA ALA A 10 -4.53 25.76 -23.23
C ALA A 10 -4.69 24.29 -22.83
N THR A 11 -4.57 23.38 -23.79
CA THR A 11 -4.53 21.94 -23.55
C THR A 11 -3.17 21.59 -22.93
N GLU A 12 -3.15 21.36 -21.62
CA GLU A 12 -1.98 20.84 -20.92
C GLU A 12 -1.58 19.48 -21.54
N GLN A 13 -0.39 19.42 -22.12
CA GLN A 13 0.18 18.18 -22.62
C GLN A 13 0.47 17.24 -21.44
N LYS A 14 -0.45 16.31 -21.15
CA LYS A 14 -0.19 15.21 -20.21
C LYS A 14 1.04 14.42 -20.68
N VAL A 15 2.15 14.56 -19.96
CA VAL A 15 3.40 13.82 -20.19
C VAL A 15 3.09 12.32 -20.10
N LYS A 16 3.46 11.56 -21.14
CA LYS A 16 3.29 10.10 -21.19
C LYS A 16 4.01 9.46 -20.02
N PRO A 17 3.32 8.78 -19.09
CA PRO A 17 4.00 7.95 -18.10
C PRO A 17 4.84 6.89 -18.83
N THR A 18 6.07 6.66 -18.37
CA THR A 18 6.93 5.61 -18.94
C THR A 18 6.43 4.24 -18.50
N LYS A 19 6.32 3.28 -19.44
CA LYS A 19 5.96 1.91 -19.10
C LYS A 19 7.00 1.32 -18.12
N PRO A 20 6.61 0.87 -16.93
CA PRO A 20 7.55 0.25 -15.99
C PRO A 20 8.16 -1.03 -16.58
N SER A 21 9.46 -1.23 -16.38
CA SER A 21 10.14 -2.45 -16.81
C SER A 21 9.77 -3.62 -15.89
N GLU A 22 9.14 -4.65 -16.47
CA GLU A 22 8.78 -5.88 -15.76
C GLU A 22 10.00 -6.70 -15.32
N GLU A 23 11.06 -6.67 -16.12
CA GLU A 23 12.29 -7.44 -15.86
C GLU A 23 13.08 -6.82 -14.70
N ALA A 24 13.22 -5.49 -14.68
CA ALA A 24 13.86 -4.77 -13.59
C ALA A 24 13.11 -4.97 -12.27
N PHE A 25 11.78 -4.85 -12.28
CA PHE A 25 10.95 -5.11 -11.11
C PHE A 25 11.14 -6.52 -10.54
N LYS A 26 11.14 -7.55 -11.40
CA LYS A 26 11.35 -8.94 -10.97
C LYS A 26 12.75 -9.16 -10.40
N ALA A 27 13.77 -8.55 -11.00
CA ALA A 27 15.14 -8.63 -10.52
C ALA A 27 15.30 -7.97 -9.14
N ASP A 28 14.82 -6.73 -8.99
CA ASP A 28 14.89 -5.96 -7.74
C ASP A 28 14.10 -6.64 -6.61
N LEU A 29 12.90 -7.15 -6.92
CA LEU A 29 12.08 -7.91 -5.98
C LEU A 29 12.78 -9.19 -5.55
N ALA A 30 13.35 -9.96 -6.49
CA ALA A 30 14.05 -11.21 -6.16
C ALA A 30 15.30 -10.96 -5.30
N GLN A 31 16.04 -9.87 -5.55
CA GLN A 31 17.17 -9.49 -4.72
C GLN A 31 16.72 -9.08 -3.31
N ALA A 32 15.71 -8.21 -3.21
CA ALA A 32 15.20 -7.75 -1.92
C ALA A 32 14.59 -8.89 -1.09
N GLU A 33 13.87 -9.83 -1.73
CA GLU A 33 13.32 -11.02 -1.08
C GLU A 33 14.42 -11.99 -0.59
N LYS A 34 15.50 -12.17 -1.36
CA LYS A 34 16.68 -12.94 -0.91
C LYS A 34 17.35 -12.32 0.31
N GLU A 35 17.55 -11.01 0.30
CA GLU A 35 18.15 -10.29 1.43
C GLU A 35 17.26 -10.36 2.68
N HIS A 36 15.94 -10.19 2.53
CA HIS A 36 14.99 -10.36 3.63
C HIS A 36 14.99 -11.80 4.17
N ALA A 37 15.02 -12.82 3.30
CA ALA A 37 15.09 -14.23 3.70
C ALA A 37 16.36 -14.54 4.51
N ALA A 38 17.51 -14.01 4.08
CA ALA A 38 18.78 -14.18 4.79
C ALA A 38 18.76 -13.56 6.19
N VAL A 39 18.19 -12.35 6.35
CA VAL A 39 18.02 -11.71 7.66
C VAL A 39 17.03 -12.49 8.54
N GLN A 40 15.94 -12.99 7.95
CA GLN A 40 14.95 -13.79 8.65
C GLN A 40 15.53 -15.10 9.18
N GLU A 41 16.39 -15.77 8.41
CA GLU A 41 17.08 -16.98 8.86
C GLU A 41 18.01 -16.69 10.04
N LYS A 42 18.84 -15.64 9.95
CA LYS A 42 19.69 -15.21 11.07
C LYS A 42 18.87 -14.88 12.32
N LEU A 43 17.74 -14.19 12.15
CA LEU A 43 16.85 -13.83 13.25
C LEU A 43 16.23 -15.08 13.90
N ASN A 44 15.86 -16.10 13.13
CA ASN A 44 15.37 -17.37 13.65
C ASN A 44 16.49 -18.14 14.40
N GLN A 45 17.71 -18.14 13.90
CA GLN A 45 18.87 -18.74 14.58
C GLN A 45 19.15 -18.05 15.91
N VAL A 46 19.13 -16.71 15.96
CA VAL A 46 19.33 -15.94 17.20
C VAL A 46 18.18 -16.17 18.18
N LYS A 47 16.92 -16.23 17.71
CA LYS A 47 15.78 -16.60 18.56
C LYS A 47 15.95 -17.99 19.18
N ALA A 48 16.34 -18.98 18.38
CA ALA A 48 16.60 -20.33 18.90
C ALA A 48 17.71 -20.33 19.95
N LYS A 49 18.81 -19.59 19.71
CA LYS A 49 19.88 -19.40 20.71
C LYS A 49 19.37 -18.76 21.99
N ILE A 50 18.53 -17.73 21.91
CA ILE A 50 17.93 -17.07 23.09
C ILE A 50 17.05 -18.05 23.89
N GLU A 51 16.21 -18.83 23.21
CA GLU A 51 15.35 -19.81 23.90
C GLU A 51 16.17 -20.90 24.59
N THR A 52 17.24 -21.40 23.97
CA THR A 52 18.15 -22.35 24.61
C THR A 52 18.97 -21.76 25.75
N ALA A 53 19.34 -20.48 25.64
CA ALA A 53 20.15 -19.78 26.64
C ALA A 53 19.33 -19.18 27.78
N LYS A 54 18.00 -19.22 27.70
CA LYS A 54 17.10 -18.68 28.73
C LYS A 54 17.20 -19.56 29.98
N PRO A 55 17.77 -19.06 31.09
CA PRO A 55 17.87 -19.86 32.30
C PRO A 55 16.47 -20.03 32.90
N ASN A 56 16.05 -21.29 33.11
CA ASN A 56 14.85 -21.64 33.87
C ASN A 56 15.13 -21.42 35.37
N ASN A 57 15.27 -20.15 35.74
CA ASN A 57 16.03 -19.71 36.91
C ASN A 57 15.34 -19.96 38.26
N LYS A 58 14.06 -20.38 38.26
CA LYS A 58 13.31 -20.61 39.51
C LYS A 58 13.42 -22.06 40.01
N ASP A 59 13.47 -23.03 39.11
CA ASP A 59 13.50 -24.46 39.47
C ASP A 59 14.83 -25.15 39.15
N SER A 60 15.80 -24.41 38.60
CA SER A 60 17.14 -24.93 38.32
C SER A 60 17.83 -25.45 39.60
N PRO A 61 18.49 -26.61 39.54
CA PRO A 61 19.34 -27.12 40.64
C PRO A 61 20.35 -26.07 41.15
N ALA A 62 20.88 -25.23 40.26
CA ALA A 62 21.82 -24.17 40.62
C ALA A 62 21.16 -23.05 41.45
N ALA A 63 19.90 -22.71 41.17
CA ALA A 63 19.16 -21.70 41.93
C ALA A 63 18.80 -22.21 43.34
N LYS A 64 18.41 -23.49 43.45
CA LYS A 64 18.17 -24.15 44.74
C LYS A 64 19.45 -24.21 45.58
N ARG A 65 20.57 -24.63 44.99
CA ARG A 65 21.88 -24.62 45.65
C ARG A 65 22.29 -23.22 46.10
N GLN A 66 22.05 -22.19 45.29
CA GLN A 66 22.34 -20.80 45.68
C GLN A 66 21.47 -20.35 46.87
N GLN A 67 20.20 -20.76 46.93
CA GLN A 67 19.31 -20.47 48.05
C GLN A 67 19.75 -21.18 49.34
N GLU A 68 20.14 -22.45 49.23
CA GLU A 68 20.67 -23.24 50.34
C GLU A 68 21.97 -22.63 50.90
N LEU A 69 22.93 -22.29 50.03
CA LEU A 69 24.19 -21.64 50.42
C LEU A 69 23.95 -20.28 51.10
N ARG A 70 22.95 -19.50 50.64
CA ARG A 70 22.57 -18.24 51.30
C ARG A 70 21.94 -18.46 52.68
N ALA A 71 21.14 -19.50 52.84
CA ALA A 71 20.55 -19.86 54.13
C ALA A 71 21.61 -20.37 55.11
N GLU A 72 22.58 -21.15 54.62
CA GLU A 72 23.71 -21.60 55.43
C GLU A 72 24.59 -20.42 55.85
N LEU A 73 24.89 -19.50 54.93
CA LEU A 73 25.67 -18.30 55.21
C LEU A 73 24.96 -17.37 56.22
N SER A 74 23.63 -17.24 56.16
CA SER A 74 22.88 -16.48 57.17
C SER A 74 22.94 -17.14 58.56
N SER A 75 22.83 -18.47 58.62
CA SER A 75 23.00 -19.24 59.86
C SER A 75 24.40 -19.08 60.45
N ILE A 76 25.44 -19.15 59.61
CA ILE A 76 26.83 -18.95 60.02
C ILE A 76 27.03 -17.52 60.55
N ARG A 77 26.49 -16.50 59.88
CA ARG A 77 26.57 -15.10 60.36
C ARG A 77 25.90 -14.94 61.72
N GLN A 78 24.74 -15.57 61.95
CA GLN A 78 24.06 -15.53 63.25
C GLN A 78 24.90 -16.20 64.34
N LYS A 79 25.50 -17.37 64.07
CA LYS A 79 26.41 -18.06 65.00
C LYS A 79 27.67 -17.24 65.29
N GLN A 80 28.30 -16.66 64.27
CA GLN A 80 29.47 -15.80 64.41
C GLN A 80 29.16 -14.55 65.24
N SER A 81 27.98 -13.93 65.05
CA SER A 81 27.52 -12.81 65.87
C SER A 81 27.39 -13.21 67.35
N GLY A 82 26.81 -14.38 67.63
CA GLY A 82 26.71 -14.94 68.98
C GLY A 82 28.08 -15.18 69.62
N PHE A 83 29.03 -15.78 68.90
CA PHE A 83 30.39 -15.96 69.38
C PHE A 83 31.11 -14.64 69.63
N LYS A 84 30.91 -13.63 68.77
CA LYS A 84 31.49 -12.29 68.95
C LYS A 84 30.93 -11.61 70.22
N ALA A 85 29.62 -11.70 70.45
CA ALA A 85 29.00 -11.16 71.66
C ALA A 85 29.49 -11.85 72.93
N SER A 86 29.57 -13.20 72.92
CA SER A 86 30.14 -13.98 74.02
C SER A 86 31.60 -13.62 74.29
N ARG A 87 32.42 -13.50 73.25
CA ARG A 87 33.83 -13.10 73.36
C ARG A 87 33.97 -11.68 73.94
N SER A 88 33.15 -10.72 73.52
CA SER A 88 33.14 -9.36 74.08
C SER A 88 32.81 -9.38 75.57
N SER A 89 31.74 -10.09 75.96
CA SER A 89 31.33 -10.20 77.36
C SER A 89 32.41 -10.86 78.24
N THR A 90 33.05 -11.93 77.75
CA THR A 90 34.16 -12.57 78.46
C THR A 90 35.37 -11.64 78.55
N GLN A 91 35.68 -10.88 77.50
CA GLN A 91 36.77 -9.91 77.52
C GLN A 91 36.50 -8.76 78.50
N GLU A 92 35.27 -8.25 78.58
CA GLU A 92 34.85 -7.25 79.55
C GLU A 92 35.01 -7.76 80.99
N LYS A 93 34.61 -9.01 81.27
CA LYS A 93 34.83 -9.66 82.57
C LYS A 93 36.32 -9.81 82.92
N ILE A 94 37.14 -10.21 81.95
CA ILE A 94 38.60 -10.28 82.13
C ILE A 94 39.16 -8.89 82.46
N ASN A 95 38.76 -7.86 81.73
CA ASN A 95 39.24 -6.50 81.97
C ASN A 95 38.83 -5.99 83.37
N ALA A 96 37.61 -6.30 83.82
CA ALA A 96 37.13 -5.94 85.16
C ALA A 96 37.90 -6.68 86.27
N LEU A 97 38.15 -7.98 86.09
CA LEU A 97 38.97 -8.77 87.02
C LEU A 97 40.43 -8.33 87.00
N ASP A 98 41.00 -7.98 85.86
CA ASP A 98 42.37 -7.45 85.75
C ASP A 98 42.50 -6.09 86.46
N SER A 99 41.48 -5.22 86.35
CA SER A 99 41.43 -3.97 87.10
C SER A 99 41.37 -4.22 88.62
N THR A 100 40.52 -5.16 89.04
CA THR A 100 40.40 -5.56 90.45
C THR A 100 41.69 -6.20 90.97
N LEU A 101 42.33 -7.05 90.17
CA LEU A 101 43.60 -7.69 90.48
C LEU A 101 44.70 -6.64 90.71
N LYS A 102 44.80 -5.65 89.81
CA LYS A 102 45.75 -4.55 89.94
C LYS A 102 45.50 -3.74 91.22
N ALA A 103 44.24 -3.44 91.53
CA ALA A 103 43.87 -2.73 92.75
C ALA A 103 44.25 -3.52 94.02
N ARG A 104 43.94 -4.83 94.06
CA ARG A 104 44.28 -5.70 95.19
C ARG A 104 45.79 -5.90 95.36
N ILE A 105 46.54 -6.03 94.27
CA ILE A 105 48.01 -6.08 94.32
C ILE A 105 48.58 -4.76 94.86
N ALA A 106 48.07 -3.61 94.40
CA ALA A 106 48.49 -2.31 94.89
C ALA A 106 48.17 -2.12 96.38
N GLU A 107 46.97 -2.51 96.82
CA GLU A 107 46.56 -2.50 98.23
C GLU A 107 47.45 -3.41 99.10
N GLN A 108 47.75 -4.61 98.62
CA GLN A 108 48.62 -5.56 99.32
C GLN A 108 50.06 -5.06 99.40
N ASN A 109 50.60 -4.46 98.33
CA ASN A 109 51.92 -3.87 98.33
C ASN A 109 52.00 -2.67 99.27
N ASN A 110 51.00 -1.77 99.24
CA ASN A 110 50.91 -0.65 100.18
C ASN A 110 50.86 -1.14 101.64
N SER A 111 50.11 -2.21 101.91
CA SER A 111 50.02 -2.82 103.23
C SER A 111 51.37 -3.43 103.66
N LYS A 112 52.07 -4.14 102.76
CA LYS A 112 53.42 -4.67 103.00
C LYS A 112 54.44 -3.56 103.29
N THR A 113 54.39 -2.43 102.56
CA THR A 113 55.32 -1.30 102.79
C THR A 113 55.13 -0.60 104.13
N ARG A 114 53.93 -0.69 104.74
CA ARG A 114 53.62 -0.08 106.05
C ARG A 114 54.06 -0.98 107.22
N MET A 115 54.49 -2.21 106.97
CA MET A 115 54.88 -3.16 108.01
C MET A 115 56.40 -3.18 108.14
N SER A 116 56.90 -3.05 109.37
CA SER A 116 58.34 -2.94 109.65
C SER A 116 59.08 -4.28 109.60
N PHE A 117 58.36 -5.39 109.74
CA PHE A 117 58.87 -6.76 109.76
C PHE A 117 58.45 -7.49 108.50
N LYS A 118 59.17 -8.54 108.08
CA LYS A 118 58.87 -9.27 106.82
C LYS A 118 58.06 -10.54 107.03
N SER A 119 58.11 -11.15 108.21
CA SER A 119 57.33 -12.35 108.53
C SER A 119 56.74 -12.33 109.94
N VAL A 120 55.72 -13.15 110.15
CA VAL A 120 55.11 -13.40 111.46
C VAL A 120 56.15 -13.95 112.45
N GLU A 121 57.07 -14.79 111.97
CA GLU A 121 58.14 -15.39 112.78
C GLU A 121 59.13 -14.35 113.29
N GLU A 122 59.41 -13.30 112.49
CA GLU A 122 60.29 -12.20 112.89
C GLU A 122 59.65 -11.35 114.00
N ILE A 123 58.33 -11.11 113.91
CA ILE A 123 57.56 -10.45 114.97
C ILE A 123 57.54 -11.28 116.26
N ASP A 124 57.28 -12.58 116.15
CA ASP A 124 57.20 -13.48 117.31
C ASP A 124 58.54 -13.57 118.05
N ARG A 125 59.67 -13.51 117.33
CA ARG A 125 61.02 -13.43 117.92
C ARG A 125 61.27 -12.12 118.66
N GLU A 126 60.87 -10.99 118.08
CA GLU A 126 61.09 -9.67 118.71
C GLU A 126 60.17 -9.46 119.92
N ILE A 127 58.94 -9.96 119.87
CA ILE A 127 58.04 -10.04 121.03
C ILE A 127 58.70 -10.84 122.16
N ALA A 128 59.18 -12.05 121.87
CA ALA A 128 59.82 -12.89 122.88
C ALA A 128 61.10 -12.25 123.46
N ARG A 129 61.85 -11.51 122.65
CA ARG A 129 63.03 -10.76 123.09
C ARG A 129 62.67 -9.63 124.05
N LEU A 130 61.68 -8.81 123.71
CA LEU A 130 61.22 -7.69 124.53
C LEU A 130 60.56 -8.18 125.83
N GLU A 131 59.76 -9.25 125.78
CA GLU A 131 59.17 -9.88 126.96
C GLU A 131 60.25 -10.39 127.92
N LYS A 132 61.25 -11.12 127.41
CA LYS A 132 62.39 -11.59 128.23
C LYS A 132 63.19 -10.44 128.85
N GLN A 133 63.31 -9.31 128.15
CA GLN A 133 64.03 -8.13 128.65
C GLN A 133 63.23 -7.40 129.73
N VAL A 134 61.90 -7.36 129.64
CA VAL A 134 61.02 -6.84 130.71
C VAL A 134 61.03 -7.77 131.91
N ASP A 135 60.92 -9.09 131.71
CA ASP A 135 60.91 -10.09 132.78
C ASP A 135 62.24 -10.14 133.55
N SER A 136 63.35 -9.75 132.93
CA SER A 136 64.67 -9.69 133.59
C SER A 136 64.79 -8.57 134.63
N GLY A 137 63.87 -7.60 134.66
CA GLY A 137 63.79 -6.54 135.67
C GLY A 137 64.98 -5.55 135.67
N THR A 138 65.87 -5.61 134.68
CA THR A 138 67.05 -4.72 134.59
C THR A 138 66.77 -3.38 133.93
N MET A 139 65.53 -3.14 133.49
CA MET A 139 65.15 -1.94 132.75
C MET A 139 64.57 -0.87 133.68
N ARG A 140 64.71 0.39 133.30
CA ARG A 140 64.08 1.50 133.99
C ARG A 140 62.57 1.47 133.68
N LEU A 141 61.73 1.79 134.67
CA LEU A 141 60.25 1.77 134.55
C LEU A 141 59.69 2.46 133.29
N VAL A 142 60.32 3.54 132.83
CA VAL A 142 59.91 4.25 131.60
C VAL A 142 60.16 3.40 130.35
N ASP A 143 61.27 2.66 130.33
CA ASP A 143 61.70 1.85 129.20
C ASP A 143 60.99 0.48 129.20
N GLU A 144 60.62 -0.06 130.37
CA GLU A 144 59.69 -1.20 130.49
C GLU A 144 58.30 -0.86 129.94
N LYS A 145 57.77 0.30 130.31
CA LYS A 145 56.48 0.78 129.79
C LYS A 145 56.50 0.94 128.28
N LYS A 146 57.62 1.39 127.70
CA LYS A 146 57.81 1.45 126.25
C LYS A 146 57.89 0.06 125.62
N ALA A 147 58.69 -0.86 126.18
CA ALA A 147 58.79 -2.22 125.68
C ALA A 147 57.45 -2.98 125.72
N LEU A 148 56.64 -2.81 126.78
CA LEU A 148 55.28 -3.36 126.85
C LEU A 148 54.32 -2.73 125.83
N ALA A 149 54.46 -1.42 125.57
CA ALA A 149 53.70 -0.76 124.50
C ALA A 149 54.10 -1.28 123.11
N ASP A 150 55.39 -1.53 122.89
CA ASP A 150 55.93 -2.10 121.67
C ASP A 150 55.48 -3.56 121.48
N VAL A 151 55.49 -4.39 122.52
CA VAL A 151 54.94 -5.77 122.48
C VAL A 151 53.45 -5.75 122.11
N SER A 152 52.66 -4.85 122.68
CA SER A 152 51.25 -4.68 122.31
C SER A 152 51.08 -4.24 120.85
N SER A 153 51.94 -3.35 120.36
CA SER A 153 51.98 -2.91 118.96
C SER A 153 52.35 -4.06 118.02
N LEU A 154 53.39 -4.85 118.36
CA LEU A 154 53.86 -6.01 117.60
C LEU A 154 52.79 -7.11 117.53
N ARG A 155 52.09 -7.40 118.64
CA ARG A 155 50.96 -8.34 118.65
C ARG A 155 49.81 -7.89 117.74
N LYS A 156 49.56 -6.57 117.63
CA LYS A 156 48.61 -6.02 116.65
C LYS A 156 49.11 -6.16 115.21
N GLN A 157 50.40 -5.90 114.96
CA GLN A 157 51.02 -6.09 113.64
C GLN A 157 50.99 -7.56 113.19
N ARG A 158 51.14 -8.51 114.13
CA ARG A 158 51.00 -9.96 113.88
C ARG A 158 49.62 -10.32 113.31
N LYS A 159 48.55 -9.74 113.86
CA LYS A 159 47.19 -9.96 113.34
C LYS A 159 47.01 -9.38 111.92
N ASN A 160 47.67 -8.27 111.62
CA ASN A 160 47.63 -7.66 110.27
C ASN A 160 48.31 -8.54 109.20
N PHE A 161 49.30 -9.37 109.56
CA PHE A 161 49.92 -10.34 108.66
C PHE A 161 48.95 -11.46 108.21
N ALA A 162 48.08 -11.95 109.11
CA ALA A 162 47.06 -12.94 108.73
C ALA A 162 46.11 -12.39 107.65
N GLY A 163 45.79 -11.08 107.70
CA GLY A 163 45.03 -10.40 106.67
C GLY A 163 45.77 -10.28 105.32
N LEU A 164 47.11 -10.25 105.31
CA LEU A 164 47.90 -10.26 104.07
C LEU A 164 47.88 -11.62 103.36
N ASP A 165 47.86 -12.71 104.11
CA ASP A 165 47.74 -14.07 103.56
C ASP A 165 46.34 -14.29 102.97
N GLU A 166 45.30 -13.81 103.64
CA GLU A 166 43.94 -13.78 103.10
C GLU A 166 43.86 -12.94 101.81
N ALA A 167 44.48 -11.75 101.79
CA ALA A 167 44.57 -10.92 100.59
C ALA A 167 45.33 -11.62 99.45
N GLN A 168 46.39 -12.37 99.76
CA GLN A 168 47.14 -13.16 98.78
C GLN A 168 46.30 -14.29 98.17
N LYS A 169 45.47 -14.97 98.99
CA LYS A 169 44.53 -15.99 98.50
C LYS A 169 43.53 -15.38 97.51
N VAL A 170 42.94 -14.23 97.84
CA VAL A 170 42.03 -13.50 96.93
C VAL A 170 42.71 -13.12 95.61
N ILE A 171 43.98 -12.66 95.65
CA ILE A 171 44.76 -12.37 94.44
C ILE A 171 44.98 -13.62 93.58
N ASN A 172 45.30 -14.75 94.21
CA ASN A 172 45.52 -16.02 93.50
C ASN A 172 44.22 -16.54 92.89
N ASP A 173 43.10 -16.39 93.59
CA ASP A 173 41.77 -16.77 93.09
C ASP A 173 41.38 -15.92 91.87
N ILE A 174 41.59 -14.59 91.93
CA ILE A 174 41.34 -13.70 90.79
C ILE A 174 42.23 -14.06 89.59
N LYS A 175 43.52 -14.37 89.81
CA LYS A 175 44.42 -14.85 88.76
C LYS A 175 43.93 -16.16 88.13
N ALA A 176 43.46 -17.09 88.95
CA ALA A 176 42.90 -18.35 88.49
C ALA A 176 41.61 -18.13 87.66
N GLN A 177 40.73 -17.23 88.10
CA GLN A 177 39.52 -16.84 87.36
C GLN A 177 39.85 -16.21 86.00
N ILE A 178 40.82 -15.30 85.93
CA ILE A 178 41.29 -14.72 84.66
C ILE A 178 41.85 -15.79 83.74
N ALA A 179 42.68 -16.71 84.25
CA ALA A 179 43.24 -17.81 83.46
C ALA A 179 42.16 -18.74 82.92
N ALA A 180 41.12 -19.03 83.70
CA ALA A 180 39.97 -19.82 83.26
C ALA A 180 39.19 -19.13 82.14
N LEU A 181 38.88 -17.83 82.29
CA LEU A 181 38.18 -17.05 81.27
C LEU A 181 39.00 -16.92 79.99
N LYS A 182 40.32 -16.73 80.08
CA LYS A 182 41.21 -16.66 78.90
C LYS A 182 41.17 -17.95 78.07
N LYS A 183 41.08 -19.13 78.69
CA LYS A 183 40.94 -20.40 77.98
C LYS A 183 39.64 -20.51 77.17
N THR A 184 38.57 -19.83 77.60
CA THR A 184 37.28 -19.82 76.86
C THR A 184 37.27 -18.90 75.63
N LEU A 185 38.28 -18.05 75.46
CA LEU A 185 38.35 -17.12 74.31
C LEU A 185 38.79 -17.80 73.02
N ASP A 186 39.55 -18.90 73.10
CA ASP A 186 40.07 -19.63 71.94
C ASP A 186 39.13 -20.77 71.54
N ASN A 187 38.08 -20.42 70.79
CA ASN A 187 37.12 -21.41 70.29
C ASN A 187 37.49 -21.89 68.86
N PRO A 188 37.88 -23.17 68.66
CA PRO A 188 38.17 -23.73 67.33
C PRO A 188 36.93 -23.75 66.42
N GLU A 189 35.72 -23.86 66.98
CA GLU A 189 34.47 -23.83 66.21
C GLU A 189 34.25 -22.48 65.53
N ALA A 190 34.66 -21.38 66.18
CA ALA A 190 34.55 -20.04 65.60
C ALA A 190 35.48 -19.88 64.38
N LYS A 191 36.68 -20.46 64.43
CA LYS A 191 37.60 -20.50 63.27
C LYS A 191 37.01 -21.34 62.14
N ALA A 192 36.54 -22.56 62.44
CA ALA A 192 35.92 -23.43 61.46
C ALA A 192 34.68 -22.80 60.77
N LEU A 193 33.87 -22.05 61.52
CA LEU A 193 32.76 -21.28 60.94
C LEU A 193 33.23 -20.14 60.04
N SER A 194 34.36 -19.51 60.34
CA SER A 194 34.94 -18.46 59.48
C SER A 194 35.48 -19.03 58.19
N ASP A 195 36.11 -20.21 58.23
CA ASP A 195 36.61 -20.89 57.04
C ASP A 195 35.45 -21.34 56.14
N LYS A 196 34.42 -21.97 56.73
CA LYS A 196 33.18 -22.34 56.01
C LYS A 196 32.48 -21.13 55.40
N TYR A 197 32.45 -20.00 56.11
CA TYR A 197 31.90 -18.75 55.56
C TYR A 197 32.67 -18.32 54.29
N ALA A 198 34.00 -18.35 54.34
CA ALA A 198 34.83 -17.96 53.20
C ALA A 198 34.67 -18.92 52.01
N GLU A 199 34.52 -20.21 52.27
CA GLU A 199 34.27 -21.24 51.24
C GLU A 199 32.91 -21.05 50.57
N ILE A 200 31.83 -20.94 51.36
CA ILE A 200 30.46 -20.71 50.84
C ILE A 200 30.39 -19.38 50.08
N GLN A 201 31.06 -18.33 50.56
CA GLN A 201 31.13 -17.05 49.87
C GLN A 201 31.82 -17.18 48.50
N LYS A 202 32.93 -17.91 48.42
CA LYS A 202 33.61 -18.19 47.13
C LYS A 202 32.72 -18.99 46.18
N GLU A 203 31.99 -20.01 46.66
CA GLU A 203 31.04 -20.76 45.83
C GLU A 203 29.92 -19.85 45.30
N LEU A 204 29.34 -18.99 46.16
CA LEU A 204 28.30 -18.05 45.76
C LEU A 204 28.81 -17.02 44.73
N ASP A 205 30.04 -16.53 44.88
CA ASP A 205 30.65 -15.59 43.95
C ASP A 205 30.96 -16.24 42.60
N ALA A 206 31.38 -17.51 42.60
CA ALA A 206 31.58 -18.29 41.36
C ALA A 206 30.24 -18.53 40.63
N ILE A 207 29.21 -18.99 41.33
CA ILE A 207 27.85 -19.18 40.76
C ILE A 207 27.33 -17.85 40.19
N LYS A 208 27.56 -16.75 40.89
CA LYS A 208 27.15 -15.43 40.41
C LYS A 208 27.92 -15.00 39.17
N ALA A 209 29.23 -15.22 39.11
CA ALA A 209 30.04 -14.89 37.95
C ALA A 209 29.60 -15.69 36.69
N GLU A 210 29.27 -16.97 36.85
CA GLU A 210 28.70 -17.80 35.78
C GLU A 210 27.34 -17.28 35.31
N GLN A 211 26.45 -16.95 36.25
CA GLN A 211 25.15 -16.34 35.95
C GLN A 211 25.31 -15.01 35.19
N ASP A 212 26.17 -14.11 35.69
CA ASP A 212 26.42 -12.81 35.07
C ASP A 212 27.02 -12.96 33.66
N GLY A 213 27.90 -13.94 33.45
CA GLY A 213 28.43 -14.29 32.12
C GLY A 213 27.33 -14.76 31.17
N ALA A 214 26.47 -15.68 31.62
CA ALA A 214 25.32 -16.17 30.85
C ALA A 214 24.33 -15.04 30.52
N PHE A 215 24.03 -14.15 31.48
CA PHE A 215 23.17 -13.00 31.27
C PHE A 215 23.75 -11.98 30.29
N LYS A 216 25.07 -11.71 30.34
CA LYS A 216 25.74 -10.85 29.36
C LYS A 216 25.62 -11.42 27.94
N ASN A 217 25.86 -12.73 27.77
CA ASN A 217 25.69 -13.40 26.49
C ASN A 217 24.23 -13.35 26.01
N LEU A 218 23.26 -13.55 26.91
CA LEU A 218 21.83 -13.47 26.59
C LEU A 218 21.41 -12.05 26.20
N ASN A 219 21.92 -11.02 26.87
CA ASN A 219 21.64 -9.63 26.51
C ASN A 219 22.26 -9.28 25.16
N ALA A 220 23.49 -9.71 24.88
CA ALA A 220 24.10 -9.53 23.56
C ALA A 220 23.26 -10.19 22.44
N LEU A 221 22.75 -11.41 22.65
CA LEU A 221 21.83 -12.07 21.70
C LEU A 221 20.50 -11.32 21.55
N ARG A 222 19.95 -10.74 22.62
CA ARG A 222 18.72 -9.93 22.56
C ARG A 222 18.94 -8.63 21.79
N ASP A 223 20.09 -7.99 21.95
CA ASP A 223 20.46 -6.79 21.20
C ASP A 223 20.65 -7.13 19.72
N GLU A 224 21.32 -8.25 19.41
CA GLU A 224 21.45 -8.77 18.05
C GLU A 224 20.08 -9.07 17.43
N ARG A 225 19.17 -9.74 18.16
CA ARG A 225 17.79 -9.98 17.73
C ARG A 225 17.05 -8.68 17.44
N THR A 226 17.22 -7.66 18.27
CA THR A 226 16.58 -6.35 18.07
C THR A 226 17.11 -5.64 16.83
N LYS A 227 18.44 -5.69 16.60
CA LYS A 227 19.07 -5.17 15.38
C LYS A 227 18.58 -5.89 14.13
N LEU A 228 18.64 -7.22 14.11
CA LEU A 228 18.17 -8.04 12.99
C LEU A 228 16.68 -7.84 12.71
N HIS A 229 15.86 -7.64 13.74
CA HIS A 229 14.45 -7.33 13.56
C HIS A 229 14.25 -5.94 12.93
N GLY A 230 15.06 -4.95 13.31
CA GLY A 230 15.08 -3.64 12.66
C GLY A 230 15.47 -3.74 11.18
N GLU A 231 16.54 -4.48 10.88
CA GLU A 231 16.98 -4.75 9.50
C GLU A 231 15.92 -5.49 8.69
N GLN A 232 15.28 -6.50 9.28
CA GLN A 232 14.18 -7.23 8.65
C GLN A 232 13.05 -6.28 8.26
N GLN A 233 12.64 -5.41 9.19
CA GLN A 233 11.57 -4.45 8.94
C GLN A 233 11.93 -3.50 7.80
N GLN A 234 13.17 -3.00 7.77
CA GLN A 234 13.66 -2.13 6.69
C GLN A 234 13.66 -2.84 5.32
N LYS A 235 14.10 -4.11 5.27
CA LYS A 235 14.08 -4.90 4.04
C LYS A 235 12.64 -5.20 3.60
N TRP A 236 11.74 -5.47 4.55
CA TRP A 236 10.33 -5.68 4.27
C TRP A 236 9.64 -4.42 3.75
N THR A 237 9.92 -3.25 4.34
CA THR A 237 9.42 -1.96 3.82
C THR A 237 9.97 -1.68 2.43
N ALA A 238 11.24 -1.97 2.15
CA ALA A 238 11.82 -1.84 0.82
C ALA A 238 11.11 -2.75 -0.21
N ILE A 239 10.84 -4.03 0.12
CA ILE A 239 10.07 -4.93 -0.75
C ILE A 239 8.68 -4.35 -1.05
N ARG A 240 8.01 -3.81 -0.03
CA ARG A 240 6.70 -3.18 -0.19
C ARG A 240 6.78 -1.94 -1.06
N GLU A 241 7.78 -1.08 -0.87
CA GLU A 241 7.99 0.12 -1.68
C GLU A 241 8.30 -0.22 -3.15
N ILE A 242 9.11 -1.25 -3.42
CA ILE A 242 9.36 -1.74 -4.80
C ILE A 242 8.06 -2.21 -5.46
N LYS A 243 7.22 -2.96 -4.74
CA LYS A 243 5.90 -3.39 -5.23
C LYS A 243 4.97 -2.18 -5.46
N ASP A 244 4.86 -1.29 -4.49
CA ASP A 244 3.97 -0.14 -4.54
C ASP A 244 4.37 0.83 -5.67
N THR A 245 5.66 1.12 -5.83
CA THR A 245 6.16 2.00 -6.90
C THR A 245 5.89 1.41 -8.28
N TYR A 246 6.18 0.12 -8.48
CA TYR A 246 5.91 -0.57 -9.74
C TYR A 246 4.41 -0.58 -10.09
N TYR A 247 3.54 -0.97 -9.16
CA TYR A 247 2.10 -1.03 -9.43
C TYR A 247 1.46 0.35 -9.58
N LYS A 248 1.93 1.37 -8.84
CA LYS A 248 1.51 2.77 -9.05
C LYS A 248 1.88 3.25 -10.45
N ALA A 249 3.12 3.02 -10.88
CA ALA A 249 3.57 3.41 -12.20
C ALA A 249 2.84 2.64 -13.32
N ARG A 250 2.54 1.35 -13.10
CA ARG A 250 1.75 0.53 -14.03
C ARG A 250 0.31 0.99 -14.12
N LYS A 251 -0.30 1.37 -12.99
CA LYS A 251 -1.66 1.92 -12.94
C LYS A 251 -1.72 3.26 -13.68
N ALA A 252 -0.78 4.17 -13.42
CA ALA A 252 -0.69 5.46 -14.11
C ALA A 252 -0.51 5.30 -15.63
N TYR A 253 0.33 4.34 -16.06
CA TYR A 253 0.50 4.01 -17.47
C TYR A 253 -0.79 3.49 -18.11
N LYS A 254 -1.48 2.57 -17.42
CA LYS A 254 -2.76 2.01 -17.88
C LYS A 254 -3.86 3.08 -17.98
N GLU A 255 -3.98 3.93 -16.98
CA GLU A 255 -4.95 5.04 -16.97
C GLU A 255 -4.70 5.99 -18.15
N TYR A 256 -3.43 6.30 -18.44
CA TYR A 256 -3.06 7.09 -19.62
C TYR A 256 -3.44 6.40 -20.94
N GLU A 257 -3.18 5.10 -21.08
CA GLU A 257 -3.58 4.34 -22.28
C GLU A 257 -5.11 4.27 -22.44
N ASP A 258 -5.84 4.00 -21.36
CA ASP A 258 -7.30 3.92 -21.35
C ASP A 258 -7.94 5.28 -21.71
N GLU A 259 -7.40 6.39 -21.21
CA GLU A 259 -7.80 7.75 -21.59
C GLU A 259 -7.52 8.03 -23.09
N ALA A 260 -6.33 7.67 -23.58
CA ALA A 260 -5.98 7.84 -24.99
C ALA A 260 -6.90 7.01 -25.92
N TRP A 261 -7.22 5.78 -25.52
CA TRP A 261 -8.18 4.92 -26.21
C TRP A 261 -9.61 5.45 -26.15
N ARG A 262 -10.03 6.04 -25.03
CA ARG A 262 -11.33 6.69 -24.90
C ARG A 262 -11.46 7.87 -25.86
N ILE A 263 -10.47 8.77 -25.89
CA ILE A 263 -10.43 9.92 -26.80
C ILE A 263 -10.46 9.45 -28.27
N ARG A 264 -9.70 8.42 -28.61
CA ARG A 264 -9.71 7.86 -29.98
C ARG A 264 -11.08 7.28 -30.34
N ARG A 265 -11.71 6.52 -29.43
CA ARG A 265 -13.05 5.95 -29.65
C ARG A 265 -14.12 7.04 -29.78
N GLU A 266 -14.08 8.06 -28.94
CA GLU A 266 -14.99 9.22 -29.02
C GLU A 266 -14.81 9.96 -30.34
N LYS A 267 -13.56 10.18 -30.79
CA LYS A 267 -13.29 10.79 -32.10
C LYS A 267 -13.81 9.93 -33.26
N GLN A 268 -13.57 8.62 -33.22
CA GLN A 268 -14.07 7.71 -34.26
C GLN A 268 -15.60 7.63 -34.27
N LYS A 269 -16.23 7.60 -33.09
CA LYS A 269 -17.69 7.64 -32.97
C LYS A 269 -18.24 8.94 -33.52
N ALA A 270 -17.70 10.10 -33.13
CA ALA A 270 -18.11 11.40 -33.65
C ALA A 270 -17.95 11.51 -35.18
N GLN A 271 -16.88 10.94 -35.75
CA GLN A 271 -16.69 10.88 -37.20
C GLN A 271 -17.71 9.96 -37.89
N ARG A 272 -18.01 8.79 -37.32
CA ARG A 272 -19.05 7.90 -37.83
C ARG A 272 -20.43 8.53 -37.74
N ASP A 273 -20.79 9.10 -36.59
CA ASP A 273 -22.06 9.78 -36.37
C ASP A 273 -22.22 10.97 -37.33
N ALA A 274 -21.13 11.71 -37.61
CA ALA A 274 -21.14 12.79 -38.61
C ALA A 274 -21.33 12.26 -40.03
N PHE A 275 -20.61 11.20 -40.42
CA PHE A 275 -20.73 10.57 -41.73
C PHE A 275 -22.13 9.95 -41.95
N GLU A 276 -22.68 9.29 -40.93
CA GLU A 276 -24.04 8.74 -40.98
C GLU A 276 -25.09 9.85 -41.08
N ARG A 277 -24.91 10.96 -40.35
CA ARG A 277 -25.76 12.16 -40.51
C ARG A 277 -25.67 12.73 -41.92
N GLU A 278 -24.47 12.89 -42.48
CA GLU A 278 -24.29 13.36 -43.86
C GLU A 278 -24.89 12.39 -44.89
N LYS A 279 -24.75 11.08 -44.68
CA LYS A 279 -25.34 10.07 -45.55
C LYS A 279 -26.86 10.10 -45.49
N LYS A 280 -27.44 10.21 -44.29
CA LYS A 280 -28.89 10.35 -44.10
C LYS A 280 -29.41 11.62 -44.78
N LYS A 281 -28.73 12.76 -44.59
CA LYS A 281 -29.05 14.01 -45.29
C LYS A 281 -29.00 13.84 -46.81
N LYS A 282 -27.92 13.29 -47.37
CA LYS A 282 -27.82 13.04 -48.82
C LYS A 282 -28.91 12.11 -49.35
N ILE A 283 -29.34 11.12 -48.56
CA ILE A 283 -30.44 10.23 -48.96
C ILE A 283 -31.78 10.98 -48.91
N ALA A 284 -32.01 11.79 -47.88
CA ALA A 284 -33.19 12.65 -47.78
C ALA A 284 -33.23 13.66 -48.93
N ASP A 285 -32.13 14.36 -49.20
CA ASP A 285 -31.99 15.33 -50.29
C ASP A 285 -32.24 14.67 -51.65
N LYS A 286 -31.72 13.45 -51.88
CA LYS A 286 -31.99 12.70 -53.12
C LYS A 286 -33.45 12.31 -53.26
N LYS A 287 -34.10 11.86 -52.18
CA LYS A 287 -35.52 11.52 -52.21
C LYS A 287 -36.39 12.75 -52.47
N LEU A 288 -36.03 13.89 -51.88
CA LEU A 288 -36.69 15.17 -52.15
C LEU A 288 -36.47 15.57 -53.62
N GLU A 289 -35.24 15.48 -54.14
CA GLU A 289 -34.96 15.78 -55.55
C GLU A 289 -35.74 14.85 -56.50
N GLU A 290 -35.69 13.53 -56.28
CA GLU A 290 -36.42 12.53 -57.08
C GLU A 290 -37.92 12.77 -57.06
N ALA A 291 -38.48 13.10 -55.90
CA ALA A 291 -39.90 13.34 -55.76
C ALA A 291 -40.32 14.73 -56.26
N SER A 292 -39.42 15.72 -56.23
CA SER A 292 -39.67 17.05 -56.82
C SER A 292 -39.75 17.03 -58.35
N ARG A 293 -39.30 15.95 -59.01
CA ARG A 293 -39.47 15.75 -60.45
C ARG A 293 -40.94 15.47 -60.75
N LEU A 294 -41.49 16.19 -61.72
CA LEU A 294 -42.86 15.96 -62.19
C LEU A 294 -43.01 14.50 -62.66
N ALA A 295 -44.16 13.89 -62.39
CA ALA A 295 -44.43 12.50 -62.78
C ALA A 295 -44.28 12.31 -64.30
N TYR A 296 -43.74 11.16 -64.71
CA TYR A 296 -43.50 10.79 -66.12
C TYR A 296 -42.50 11.67 -66.89
N THR A 297 -41.72 12.52 -66.21
CA THR A 297 -40.74 13.40 -66.90
C THR A 297 -39.69 12.64 -67.66
N ASP A 298 -39.07 11.62 -67.04
CA ASP A 298 -38.06 10.81 -67.69
C ASP A 298 -38.66 10.03 -68.88
N GLU A 299 -39.85 9.45 -68.75
CA GLU A 299 -40.54 8.73 -69.84
C GLU A 299 -40.94 9.66 -70.99
N ILE A 300 -41.41 10.88 -70.70
CA ILE A 300 -41.74 11.89 -71.70
C ILE A 300 -40.48 12.35 -72.43
N LEU A 301 -39.37 12.60 -71.73
CA LEU A 301 -38.09 12.99 -72.34
C LEU A 301 -37.51 11.86 -73.19
N THR A 302 -37.60 10.61 -72.72
CA THR A 302 -37.13 9.44 -73.46
C THR A 302 -37.98 9.24 -74.73
N ALA A 303 -39.31 9.34 -74.62
CA ALA A 303 -40.21 9.26 -75.77
C ALA A 303 -40.01 10.43 -76.74
N GLN A 304 -39.74 11.64 -76.26
CA GLN A 304 -39.39 12.79 -77.10
C GLN A 304 -38.07 12.56 -77.84
N GLY A 305 -37.05 12.02 -77.15
CA GLY A 305 -35.77 11.62 -77.74
C GLY A 305 -35.93 10.56 -78.82
N LEU A 306 -36.79 9.55 -78.58
CA LEU A 306 -37.15 8.53 -79.56
C LEU A 306 -37.88 9.12 -80.76
N ILE A 307 -38.91 9.96 -80.56
CA ILE A 307 -39.61 10.63 -81.66
C ILE A 307 -38.63 11.49 -82.46
N ARG A 308 -37.73 12.23 -81.81
CA ARG A 308 -36.73 13.07 -82.49
C ARG A 308 -35.70 12.24 -83.27
N HIS A 309 -35.40 11.02 -82.81
CA HIS A 309 -34.52 10.08 -83.52
C HIS A 309 -35.19 9.52 -84.79
N PHE A 310 -36.48 9.17 -84.75
CA PHE A 310 -37.21 8.58 -85.88
C PHE A 310 -37.85 9.59 -86.83
N ASN A 311 -38.22 10.75 -86.31
CA ASN A 311 -38.79 11.86 -87.06
C ASN A 311 -38.24 13.20 -86.53
N PRO A 312 -37.05 13.63 -87.01
CA PRO A 312 -36.41 14.86 -86.57
C PRO A 312 -37.21 16.14 -86.87
N SER A 313 -38.21 16.07 -87.74
CA SER A 313 -39.08 17.19 -88.15
C SER A 313 -40.48 17.13 -87.53
N TYR A 314 -40.69 16.24 -86.55
CA TYR A 314 -41.96 16.15 -85.84
C TYR A 314 -42.24 17.43 -85.05
N ASP A 315 -43.46 17.98 -85.17
CA ASP A 315 -43.87 19.18 -84.44
C ASP A 315 -44.31 18.82 -83.01
N PHE A 316 -43.42 19.04 -82.06
CA PHE A 316 -43.68 18.81 -80.65
C PHE A 316 -44.62 19.84 -80.02
N ALA A 317 -44.87 20.98 -80.68
CA ALA A 317 -45.82 22.00 -80.21
C ALA A 317 -47.25 21.44 -80.12
N ALA A 318 -47.62 20.55 -81.03
CA ALA A 318 -48.92 19.87 -81.04
C ALA A 318 -49.14 18.93 -79.84
N LEU A 319 -48.06 18.44 -79.21
CA LEU A 319 -48.10 17.61 -77.99
C LEU A 319 -48.00 18.46 -76.72
N GLY A 320 -48.08 19.78 -76.84
CA GLY A 320 -47.86 20.75 -75.77
C GLY A 320 -46.46 20.66 -75.16
N LEU A 321 -45.50 19.99 -75.84
CA LEU A 321 -44.07 20.06 -75.50
C LEU A 321 -43.55 21.29 -76.23
N ASP A 322 -43.99 22.44 -75.75
CA ASP A 322 -43.49 23.70 -76.23
C ASP A 322 -42.03 23.78 -75.76
N ASP A 323 -41.08 23.85 -76.69
CA ASP A 323 -39.72 24.35 -76.41
C ASP A 323 -39.86 25.84 -76.08
N LYS A 324 -40.58 26.16 -75.00
CA LYS A 324 -40.29 27.37 -74.26
C LYS A 324 -38.85 27.16 -73.84
N LYS A 325 -37.95 27.86 -74.53
CA LYS A 325 -36.62 28.14 -74.03
C LYS A 325 -36.80 28.53 -72.58
N ASP A 326 -36.60 27.58 -71.69
CA ASP A 326 -36.43 27.88 -70.29
C ASP A 326 -35.35 28.95 -70.24
N GLU A 327 -35.62 30.00 -69.49
CA GLU A 327 -34.64 31.02 -69.15
C GLU A 327 -33.47 30.47 -68.30
N SER A 328 -33.17 29.17 -68.42
CA SER A 328 -32.00 28.47 -67.91
C SER A 328 -30.83 28.50 -68.90
N SER A 329 -31.05 28.90 -70.16
CA SER A 329 -29.97 29.20 -71.12
C SER A 329 -29.12 30.43 -70.74
N GLN A 330 -29.50 31.18 -69.70
CA GLN A 330 -28.72 32.29 -69.15
C GLN A 330 -27.72 31.84 -68.05
N PHE A 331 -27.71 30.54 -67.70
CA PHE A 331 -26.74 29.97 -66.75
C PHE A 331 -25.76 29.00 -67.41
N ARG A 332 -25.44 29.22 -68.70
CA ARG A 332 -24.19 28.69 -69.24
C ARG A 332 -23.05 29.38 -68.49
N ALA A 333 -22.52 28.71 -67.48
CA ALA A 333 -21.35 29.15 -66.75
C ALA A 333 -20.27 29.53 -67.76
N GLU A 334 -19.89 30.81 -67.78
CA GLU A 334 -18.67 31.24 -68.44
C GLU A 334 -17.53 30.38 -67.91
N ILE A 335 -16.95 29.61 -68.83
CA ILE A 335 -15.67 28.95 -68.66
C ILE A 335 -14.66 30.08 -68.46
N GLY A 336 -14.36 30.42 -67.21
CA GLY A 336 -13.46 31.55 -66.95
C GLY A 336 -13.39 32.09 -65.53
N ARG A 337 -13.37 31.25 -64.50
CA ARG A 337 -12.60 31.63 -63.29
C ARG A 337 -11.20 31.09 -63.46
N THR A 338 -10.29 31.97 -63.88
CA THR A 338 -8.85 31.76 -63.77
C THR A 338 -8.53 31.44 -62.32
N ILE A 339 -8.04 30.23 -62.08
CA ILE A 339 -7.37 29.92 -60.82
C ILE A 339 -6.08 30.75 -60.86
N ASP A 340 -6.01 31.76 -60.01
CA ASP A 340 -4.76 32.46 -59.74
C ASP A 340 -3.79 31.49 -59.04
N ASP A 341 -2.85 30.96 -59.81
CA ASP A 341 -1.81 30.03 -59.37
C ASP A 341 -0.75 30.68 -58.45
N SER A 342 -0.96 31.94 -58.04
CA SER A 342 -0.03 32.69 -57.19
C SER A 342 -0.05 32.28 -55.70
N ALA A 343 -0.94 31.37 -55.27
CA ALA A 343 -1.04 30.90 -53.89
C ALA A 343 -0.47 29.48 -53.62
N MET A 344 0.04 28.78 -54.63
CA MET A 344 0.62 27.42 -54.51
C MET A 344 2.16 27.41 -54.68
N LYS A 345 2.84 28.48 -54.26
CA LYS A 345 4.30 28.53 -54.23
C LYS A 345 4.82 27.91 -52.92
N GLY A 346 4.81 26.58 -52.82
CA GLY A 346 5.39 25.91 -51.65
C GLY A 346 5.21 24.40 -51.50
N MET A 347 4.45 23.71 -52.36
CA MET A 347 4.28 22.25 -52.24
C MET A 347 4.94 21.53 -53.41
N LYS A 348 6.16 21.03 -53.18
CA LYS A 348 6.85 20.09 -54.04
C LYS A 348 6.03 18.81 -54.11
N VAL A 349 5.32 18.60 -55.22
CA VAL A 349 4.72 17.30 -55.55
C VAL A 349 5.87 16.31 -55.73
N LEU A 350 6.14 15.51 -54.69
CA LEU A 350 6.96 14.32 -54.83
C LEU A 350 6.22 13.39 -55.77
N LYS A 351 6.75 13.22 -56.99
CA LYS A 351 6.42 12.07 -57.83
C LYS A 351 6.63 10.83 -56.98
N LYS A 352 5.52 10.15 -56.70
CA LYS A 352 5.51 8.82 -56.13
C LYS A 352 5.79 7.88 -57.29
N ASP A 353 6.98 7.29 -57.30
CA ASP A 353 7.26 6.15 -58.16
C ASP A 353 6.26 5.03 -57.78
N GLU A 354 5.53 4.58 -58.80
CA GLU A 354 4.66 3.41 -58.72
C GLU A 354 5.55 2.18 -58.61
N ASP A 355 5.86 1.76 -57.38
CA ASP A 355 6.43 0.44 -57.16
C ASP A 355 5.37 -0.63 -57.43
N ASP A 356 5.60 -1.32 -58.54
CA ASP A 356 5.16 -2.67 -58.87
C ASP A 356 5.24 -3.61 -57.65
N TYR A 357 4.17 -3.66 -56.86
CA TYR A 357 3.99 -4.65 -55.79
C TYR A 357 2.70 -5.44 -55.98
N PHE A 358 2.51 -6.02 -57.18
CA PHE A 358 1.59 -7.14 -57.37
C PHE A 358 1.97 -8.00 -58.58
N VAL A 359 3.13 -8.66 -58.54
CA VAL A 359 3.43 -9.78 -59.44
C VAL A 359 3.06 -11.08 -58.75
N GLY A 360 1.76 -11.38 -58.77
CA GLY A 360 1.23 -12.70 -58.48
C GLY A 360 1.68 -13.70 -59.54
N THR A 361 2.55 -14.62 -59.13
CA THR A 361 2.98 -15.80 -59.87
C THR A 361 1.78 -16.65 -60.30
N GLY A 362 1.57 -16.84 -61.60
CA GLY A 362 0.50 -17.69 -62.12
C GLY A 362 0.64 -17.93 -63.61
N GLY A 363 1.66 -18.69 -64.01
CA GLY A 363 1.83 -19.09 -65.40
C GLY A 363 0.77 -20.10 -65.87
N LYS A 364 0.60 -20.12 -67.20
CA LYS A 364 0.52 -21.31 -68.08
C LYS A 364 -0.79 -21.49 -68.88
N LYS A 365 -0.73 -21.00 -70.12
CA LYS A 365 -0.79 -21.79 -71.38
C LYS A 365 -2.15 -22.37 -71.81
N GLY A 366 -2.73 -21.79 -72.88
CA GLY A 366 -3.76 -22.43 -73.70
C GLY A 366 -3.99 -21.67 -75.02
N LYS A 367 -3.83 -22.35 -76.16
CA LYS A 367 -3.67 -21.85 -77.53
C LYS A 367 -4.76 -22.45 -78.44
N LYS A 368 -5.09 -21.75 -79.54
CA LYS A 368 -5.98 -22.11 -80.69
C LYS A 368 -7.45 -21.73 -80.49
N GLY A 369 -8.21 -21.23 -81.48
CA GLY A 369 -7.99 -20.97 -82.92
C GLY A 369 -9.35 -20.52 -83.51
N LYS A 370 -9.40 -19.40 -84.24
CA LYS A 370 -9.53 -19.27 -85.71
C LYS A 370 -10.83 -19.79 -86.38
N LYS A 371 -11.40 -18.88 -87.20
CA LYS A 371 -12.31 -19.01 -88.36
C LYS A 371 -13.81 -19.04 -88.03
N SER A 372 -14.59 -18.04 -88.43
CA SER A 372 -14.97 -17.69 -89.82
C SER A 372 -15.63 -18.89 -90.50
N ASN A 373 -16.96 -18.82 -90.61
CA ASN A 373 -17.65 -19.47 -91.71
C ASN A 373 -18.69 -18.48 -92.25
N ALA A 374 -18.28 -17.79 -93.32
CA ALA A 374 -19.20 -17.22 -94.28
C ALA A 374 -19.70 -18.37 -95.15
N ASN A 375 -21.02 -18.53 -95.26
CA ASN A 375 -21.62 -19.20 -96.41
C ASN A 375 -22.77 -18.31 -96.87
N GLY A 376 -22.71 -17.93 -98.15
CA GLY A 376 -23.48 -16.85 -98.73
C GLY A 376 -24.95 -17.15 -99.00
N SER A 377 -25.72 -16.06 -98.95
CA SER A 377 -26.92 -15.66 -99.73
C SER A 377 -28.11 -16.62 -99.84
N PRO A 378 -29.37 -16.11 -99.83
CA PRO A 378 -29.76 -14.84 -100.45
C PRO A 378 -30.51 -13.85 -99.53
N ALA A 379 -30.37 -12.56 -99.81
CA ALA A 379 -31.33 -11.51 -99.45
C ALA A 379 -32.58 -11.64 -100.35
N PRO A 380 -33.77 -11.06 -100.03
CA PRO A 380 -33.96 -9.92 -99.12
C PRO A 380 -35.17 -9.99 -98.17
N ALA A 381 -35.00 -9.38 -96.99
CA ALA A 381 -36.02 -8.57 -96.33
C ALA A 381 -35.23 -7.55 -95.49
N GLU A 382 -35.48 -6.26 -95.71
CA GLU A 382 -34.78 -5.14 -95.07
C GLU A 382 -34.85 -5.28 -93.54
N LYS A 383 -33.72 -5.58 -92.88
CA LYS A 383 -33.65 -5.61 -91.42
C LYS A 383 -33.30 -4.22 -90.89
N PHE A 384 -34.25 -3.61 -90.19
CA PHE A 384 -34.11 -2.31 -89.54
C PHE A 384 -33.14 -2.42 -88.35
N ASN A 385 -31.97 -1.77 -88.43
CA ASN A 385 -30.90 -1.92 -87.44
C ASN A 385 -30.95 -0.79 -86.39
N LEU A 386 -31.65 -1.03 -85.29
CA LEU A 386 -31.72 -0.12 -84.15
C LEU A 386 -30.53 -0.29 -83.20
N ASN A 387 -30.03 0.81 -82.64
CA ASN A 387 -29.02 0.77 -81.59
C ASN A 387 -29.63 0.18 -80.30
N VAL A 388 -28.91 -0.67 -79.59
CA VAL A 388 -29.36 -1.36 -78.37
C VAL A 388 -29.90 -0.38 -77.33
N GLY A 389 -29.31 0.81 -77.19
CA GLY A 389 -29.82 1.85 -76.29
C GLY A 389 -31.21 2.37 -76.67
N ILE A 390 -31.53 2.47 -77.97
CA ILE A 390 -32.85 2.90 -78.46
C ILE A 390 -33.89 1.81 -78.20
N ILE A 391 -33.49 0.54 -78.31
CA ILE A 391 -34.34 -0.61 -77.99
C ILE A 391 -34.65 -0.64 -76.48
N GLU A 392 -33.66 -0.35 -75.63
CA GLU A 392 -33.86 -0.21 -74.18
C GLU A 392 -34.80 0.96 -73.84
N ASP A 393 -34.68 2.09 -74.54
CA ASP A 393 -35.55 3.24 -74.37
C ASP A 393 -37.00 2.96 -74.79
N PHE A 394 -37.21 2.21 -75.88
CA PHE A 394 -38.53 1.69 -76.26
C PHE A 394 -39.12 0.75 -75.21
N ALA A 395 -38.28 -0.11 -74.61
CA ALA A 395 -38.70 -1.00 -73.53
C ALA A 395 -39.10 -0.22 -72.26
N LYS A 396 -38.40 0.87 -71.91
CA LYS A 396 -38.78 1.77 -70.80
C LYS A 396 -40.15 2.43 -71.03
N VAL A 397 -40.40 2.85 -72.27
CA VAL A 397 -41.66 3.47 -72.71
C VAL A 397 -42.76 2.41 -72.97
N LYS A 398 -42.43 1.11 -72.89
CA LYS A 398 -43.31 -0.04 -73.12
C LYS A 398 -43.99 -0.01 -74.50
N ILE A 399 -43.27 0.44 -75.51
CA ILE A 399 -43.70 0.42 -76.92
C ILE A 399 -42.75 -0.50 -77.69
N ASP A 400 -43.29 -1.41 -78.49
CA ASP A 400 -42.47 -2.31 -79.28
C ASP A 400 -41.65 -1.53 -80.33
N PRO A 401 -40.34 -1.80 -80.44
CA PRO A 401 -39.51 -1.13 -81.43
C PRO A 401 -39.99 -1.47 -82.86
N PRO A 402 -39.94 -0.51 -83.80
CA PRO A 402 -40.36 -0.79 -85.17
C PRO A 402 -39.45 -1.85 -85.78
N MET A 403 -40.03 -2.95 -86.27
CA MET A 403 -39.28 -4.04 -86.89
C MET A 403 -38.89 -3.70 -88.34
N ASN A 404 -39.65 -2.80 -89.00
CA ASN A 404 -39.43 -2.34 -90.37
C ASN A 404 -39.60 -0.81 -90.48
N GLN A 405 -39.01 -0.21 -91.52
CA GLN A 405 -39.08 1.25 -91.75
C GLN A 405 -40.50 1.76 -92.01
N THR A 406 -41.40 0.90 -92.52
CA THR A 406 -42.82 1.19 -92.74
C THR A 406 -43.61 1.35 -91.44
N ASP A 407 -43.12 0.77 -90.34
CA ASP A 407 -43.81 0.76 -89.05
C ASP A 407 -43.43 1.98 -88.18
N VAL A 408 -42.42 2.74 -88.62
CA VAL A 408 -41.90 3.92 -87.92
C VAL A 408 -42.97 5.01 -87.72
N PRO A 409 -43.78 5.40 -88.73
CA PRO A 409 -44.84 6.39 -88.51
C PRO A 409 -45.89 5.93 -87.49
N ALA A 410 -46.29 4.66 -87.54
CA ALA A 410 -47.24 4.08 -86.59
C ALA A 410 -46.67 4.03 -85.15
N VAL A 411 -45.37 3.80 -85.00
CA VAL A 411 -44.69 3.84 -83.71
C VAL A 411 -44.54 5.28 -83.20
N VAL A 412 -44.27 6.25 -84.07
CA VAL A 412 -44.22 7.69 -83.71
C VAL A 412 -45.59 8.18 -83.24
N GLU A 413 -46.69 7.77 -83.88
CA GLU A 413 -48.05 8.07 -83.42
C GLU A 413 -48.38 7.43 -82.07
N LYS A 414 -47.95 6.18 -81.85
CA LYS A 414 -48.09 5.50 -80.55
C LYS A 414 -47.28 6.21 -79.45
N LEU A 415 -46.05 6.65 -79.75
CA LEU A 415 -45.22 7.44 -78.83
C LEU A 415 -45.87 8.79 -78.52
N ALA A 416 -46.40 9.49 -79.52
CA ALA A 416 -47.12 10.74 -79.37
C ALA A 416 -48.41 10.60 -78.54
N ALA A 417 -49.19 9.54 -78.77
CA ALA A 417 -50.36 9.21 -77.97
C ALA A 417 -49.99 8.89 -76.51
N LYS A 418 -48.87 8.19 -76.29
CA LYS A 418 -48.39 7.89 -74.93
C LYS A 418 -47.90 9.14 -74.20
N ILE A 419 -47.23 10.06 -74.90
CA ILE A 419 -46.83 11.36 -74.37
C ILE A 419 -48.04 12.20 -73.94
N THR A 420 -49.11 12.25 -74.75
CA THR A 420 -50.33 13.00 -74.37
C THR A 420 -51.06 12.35 -73.19
N GLU A 421 -51.13 11.02 -73.15
CA GLU A 421 -51.68 10.27 -72.01
C GLU A 421 -50.88 10.55 -70.73
N TRP A 422 -49.55 10.51 -70.80
CA TRP A 422 -48.68 10.82 -69.67
C TRP A 422 -48.82 12.26 -69.21
N LYS A 423 -48.87 13.24 -70.12
CA LYS A 423 -49.10 14.65 -69.75
C LYS A 423 -50.45 14.91 -69.13
N LYS A 424 -51.51 14.26 -69.61
CA LYS A 424 -52.84 14.39 -69.01
C LYS A 424 -52.86 13.82 -67.59
N ASN A 425 -52.15 12.72 -67.38
CA ASN A 425 -52.04 12.07 -66.08
C ASN A 425 -50.93 12.68 -65.19
N GLN A 426 -50.07 13.53 -65.74
CA GLN A 426 -48.93 14.13 -65.06
C GLN A 426 -49.37 15.08 -63.94
N ALA A 427 -50.41 15.89 -64.15
CA ALA A 427 -50.91 16.79 -63.10
C ALA A 427 -51.43 16.00 -61.88
N SER A 428 -52.34 15.06 -62.11
CA SER A 428 -52.92 14.22 -61.04
C SER A 428 -51.86 13.37 -60.33
N LYS A 429 -50.94 12.76 -61.07
CA LYS A 429 -49.88 11.95 -60.45
C LYS A 429 -48.77 12.77 -59.80
N THR A 430 -48.56 14.02 -60.23
CA THR A 430 -47.64 14.93 -59.54
C THR A 430 -48.27 15.47 -58.27
N GLU A 431 -49.58 15.77 -58.24
CA GLU A 431 -50.28 16.14 -57.00
C GLU A 431 -50.25 14.99 -55.98
N GLU A 432 -50.54 13.75 -56.41
CA GLU A 432 -50.41 12.56 -55.55
C GLU A 432 -48.97 12.37 -55.04
N ALA A 433 -47.97 12.59 -55.90
CA ALA A 433 -46.56 12.53 -55.49
C ALA A 433 -46.19 13.69 -54.54
N GLN A 434 -46.74 14.89 -54.73
CA GLN A 434 -46.51 16.05 -53.85
C GLN A 434 -47.15 15.85 -52.48
N GLU A 435 -48.33 15.24 -52.41
CA GLU A 435 -48.95 14.84 -51.14
C GLU A 435 -48.12 13.75 -50.45
N GLU A 436 -47.57 12.80 -51.21
CA GLU A 436 -46.65 11.78 -50.68
C GLU A 436 -45.32 12.40 -50.22
N ILE A 437 -44.81 13.45 -50.89
CA ILE A 437 -43.65 14.25 -50.43
C ILE A 437 -43.95 14.96 -49.13
N ALA A 438 -45.09 15.66 -49.02
CA ALA A 438 -45.48 16.33 -47.79
C ALA A 438 -45.57 15.34 -46.64
N ARG A 439 -46.10 14.12 -46.91
CA ARG A 439 -46.13 13.03 -45.93
C ARG A 439 -44.73 12.53 -45.57
N LEU A 440 -43.83 12.39 -46.55
CA LEU A 440 -42.45 11.94 -46.34
C LEU A 440 -41.58 13.02 -45.67
N GLU A 441 -41.86 14.30 -45.86
CA GLU A 441 -41.23 15.43 -45.17
C GLU A 441 -41.74 15.56 -43.73
N GLU A 442 -43.03 15.36 -43.49
CA GLU A 442 -43.58 15.19 -42.13
C GLU A 442 -42.99 13.95 -41.43
N GLU A 443 -42.82 12.84 -42.16
CA GLU A 443 -42.21 11.63 -41.61
C GLU A 443 -40.70 11.82 -41.36
N ALA A 444 -39.98 12.52 -42.25
CA ALA A 444 -38.55 12.81 -42.10
C ALA A 444 -38.26 13.84 -40.99
N SER A 445 -39.10 14.88 -40.85
CA SER A 445 -39.02 15.83 -39.74
C SER A 445 -39.39 15.18 -38.41
N GLN A 446 -40.36 14.27 -38.40
CA GLN A 446 -40.62 13.41 -37.25
C GLN A 446 -39.46 12.44 -36.96
N VAL A 447 -38.63 12.04 -37.92
CA VAL A 447 -37.45 11.18 -37.67
C VAL A 447 -36.28 11.96 -37.07
N ASP A 448 -36.12 13.25 -37.38
CA ASP A 448 -35.14 14.11 -36.68
C ASP A 448 -35.60 14.48 -35.25
N ASP A 449 -36.92 14.49 -34.98
CA ASP A 449 -37.47 14.67 -33.63
C ASP A 449 -37.71 13.37 -32.84
N ARG A 450 -37.83 12.23 -33.53
CA ARG A 450 -37.79 10.86 -32.99
C ARG A 450 -36.34 10.41 -32.86
N ALA A 451 -35.56 11.16 -32.09
CA ALA A 451 -34.74 10.46 -31.11
C ALA A 451 -35.72 9.61 -30.29
N THR A 452 -35.60 8.30 -30.37
CA THR A 452 -36.50 7.28 -29.81
C THR A 452 -36.48 7.26 -28.27
N ASP A 453 -36.69 8.41 -27.65
CA ASP A 453 -36.80 8.63 -26.21
C ASP A 453 -37.13 10.11 -25.99
N THR A 454 -38.41 10.46 -25.93
CA THR A 454 -38.88 11.70 -25.28
C THR A 454 -38.32 11.79 -23.86
N ALA A 455 -38.11 10.65 -23.18
CA ALA A 455 -37.45 10.51 -21.88
C ALA A 455 -35.95 10.84 -21.86
N LYS A 456 -35.21 10.76 -22.98
CA LYS A 456 -33.78 11.14 -23.03
C LYS A 456 -33.58 12.64 -23.15
N LYS A 457 -34.51 13.40 -23.74
CA LYS A 457 -34.42 14.87 -23.81
C LYS A 457 -34.30 15.51 -22.40
N PRO A 458 -35.14 15.19 -21.39
CA PRO A 458 -34.97 15.70 -20.03
C PRO A 458 -33.77 15.07 -19.28
N ALA A 459 -33.45 13.80 -19.52
CA ALA A 459 -32.29 13.15 -18.90
C ALA A 459 -30.94 13.73 -19.37
N ILE A 460 -30.84 14.17 -20.62
CA ILE A 460 -29.65 14.84 -21.18
C ILE A 460 -29.55 16.29 -20.65
N ILE A 461 -30.67 16.98 -20.44
CA ILE A 461 -30.69 18.33 -19.85
C ILE A 461 -30.31 18.29 -18.36
N ASN A 462 -30.74 17.27 -17.61
CA ASN A 462 -30.45 17.11 -16.18
C ASN A 462 -29.06 16.51 -15.88
N SER A 463 -28.33 16.03 -16.89
CA SER A 463 -26.97 15.46 -16.74
C SER A 463 -25.84 16.46 -17.04
N GLY A 464 -26.13 17.76 -17.00
CA GLY A 464 -25.16 18.84 -17.15
C GLY A 464 -24.23 19.02 -15.94
N VAL A 465 -23.00 18.50 -16.04
CA VAL A 465 -21.70 18.90 -15.44
C VAL A 465 -21.57 19.12 -13.92
N ASN A 466 -22.61 19.09 -13.08
CA ASN A 466 -22.40 19.17 -11.63
C ASN A 466 -23.47 18.49 -10.76
N GLY A 467 -23.68 17.20 -10.96
CA GLY A 467 -23.95 16.20 -9.90
C GLY A 467 -25.05 16.45 -8.85
N LYS A 468 -26.04 17.32 -9.06
CA LYS A 468 -27.25 17.39 -8.23
C LYS A 468 -28.48 17.60 -9.11
N VAL A 469 -29.26 16.53 -9.26
CA VAL A 469 -30.59 16.56 -9.87
C VAL A 469 -31.61 16.88 -8.75
N SER A 470 -32.58 17.75 -9.00
CA SER A 470 -33.61 18.09 -8.00
C SER A 470 -34.66 16.98 -7.91
N ALA A 471 -35.20 16.72 -6.72
CA ALA A 471 -36.23 15.69 -6.51
C ALA A 471 -37.50 15.91 -7.35
N GLU A 472 -37.84 17.17 -7.67
CA GLU A 472 -38.93 17.50 -8.60
C GLU A 472 -38.64 17.07 -10.05
N ALA A 473 -37.38 17.12 -10.47
CA ALA A 473 -36.96 16.70 -11.80
C ALA A 473 -36.97 15.17 -11.93
N GLU A 474 -36.56 14.45 -10.87
CA GLU A 474 -36.68 12.98 -10.81
C GLU A 474 -38.15 12.54 -10.81
N LEU A 475 -39.01 13.20 -10.01
CA LEU A 475 -40.42 12.84 -9.92
C LEU A 475 -41.19 13.09 -11.24
N LYS A 476 -40.82 14.13 -12.00
CA LYS A 476 -41.36 14.33 -13.35
C LYS A 476 -40.88 13.23 -14.31
N GLN A 477 -39.60 12.87 -14.26
CA GLN A 477 -39.05 11.80 -15.09
C GLN A 477 -39.71 10.44 -14.81
N GLU A 478 -39.99 10.12 -13.54
CA GLU A 478 -40.70 8.89 -13.17
C GLU A 478 -42.17 8.88 -13.63
N LYS A 479 -42.85 10.03 -13.55
CA LYS A 479 -44.24 10.15 -14.02
C LYS A 479 -44.35 10.01 -15.54
N ASP A 480 -43.43 10.63 -16.27
CA ASP A 480 -43.39 10.54 -17.73
C ASP A 480 -43.05 9.10 -18.17
N ALA A 481 -42.11 8.43 -17.49
CA ALA A 481 -41.82 7.01 -17.73
C ALA A 481 -43.01 6.09 -17.42
N ALA A 482 -43.77 6.37 -16.36
CA ALA A 482 -44.97 5.62 -16.02
C ALA A 482 -46.09 5.81 -17.06
N ALA A 483 -46.22 7.01 -17.63
CA ALA A 483 -47.17 7.29 -18.71
C ALA A 483 -46.80 6.52 -19.99
N ASP A 484 -45.53 6.54 -20.39
CA ASP A 484 -45.05 5.83 -21.58
C ASP A 484 -45.26 4.30 -21.46
N VAL A 485 -44.97 3.72 -20.29
CA VAL A 485 -45.24 2.29 -20.04
C VAL A 485 -46.74 1.99 -20.09
N SER A 486 -47.59 2.89 -19.58
CA SER A 486 -49.04 2.69 -19.63
C SER A 486 -49.60 2.75 -21.05
N ASP A 487 -49.06 3.63 -21.90
CA ASP A 487 -49.45 3.75 -23.30
C ASP A 487 -48.95 2.56 -24.13
N GLU A 488 -47.75 2.04 -23.85
CA GLU A 488 -47.24 0.81 -24.47
C GLU A 488 -48.07 -0.41 -24.07
N LEU A 489 -48.49 -0.50 -22.81
CA LEU A 489 -49.30 -1.60 -22.31
C LEU A 489 -50.72 -1.56 -22.88
N GLN A 490 -51.29 -0.36 -23.06
CA GLN A 490 -52.57 -0.19 -23.76
C GLN A 490 -52.46 -0.57 -25.24
N LYS A 491 -51.40 -0.16 -25.94
CA LYS A 491 -51.16 -0.58 -27.33
C LYS A 491 -50.98 -2.09 -27.46
N ALA A 492 -50.21 -2.72 -26.56
CA ALA A 492 -50.05 -4.17 -26.54
C ALA A 492 -51.37 -4.91 -26.29
N SER A 493 -52.24 -4.39 -25.42
CA SER A 493 -53.56 -4.98 -25.17
C SER A 493 -54.55 -4.83 -26.33
N LEU A 494 -54.40 -3.77 -27.15
CA LEU A 494 -55.19 -3.55 -28.35
C LEU A 494 -54.71 -4.43 -29.52
N GLU A 495 -53.42 -4.74 -29.60
CA GLU A 495 -52.88 -5.71 -30.57
C GLU A 495 -53.24 -7.17 -30.24
N GLU A 496 -53.52 -7.49 -28.97
CA GLU A 496 -53.93 -8.84 -28.56
C GLU A 496 -55.44 -9.09 -28.73
N THR A 497 -56.23 -8.03 -28.97
CA THR A 497 -57.69 -8.10 -29.18
C THR A 497 -58.13 -7.85 -30.63
N ALA A 498 -57.19 -7.52 -31.53
CA ALA A 498 -57.37 -7.49 -32.98
C ALA A 498 -56.88 -8.79 -33.61
#